data_AF-A0A822IXP8-F1
#
_entry.id   AF-A0A822IXP8-F1
#
_cell.length_a   1.000
_cell.length_b   1.000
_cell.length_c   1.000
_cell.angle_alpha   90.00
_cell.angle_beta   90.00
_cell.angle_gamma   90.00
#
_symmetry.space_group_name_H-M   'P 1'
#
loop_
_entity.id
_entity.type
_entity.pdbx_description
1 polymer ?
#
loop_
_entity_poly.entity_id
_entity_poly.type
_entity_poly.pdbx_seq_one_letter_code
_entity_poly.pdbx_strand_id
1 'polypeptide(L)'
;MDFVEQVRKNLEGKLRIEDGNCGTTHKVLREISRQGGKAIVWERPDGVYSQILDNKGNVVGEGEGITWPPAILFAMVEGGFFPEDIGSELTKSLQCIIDMEKVADIYGYGRVVTPVASAYNEVWKNGGHVAIRRNSWGIEVVFIDKEDKEIAVGPISYCPTCGTAATIPRAPALAAKIKEELKDKRNTGKDKYEREMENHFFFKNDKVCCEIHENGQLLGRASRCCIAYAGVVAEVHAGIAGPKWGALFKEYCKICPTKLCRKGKNTGEEANNLLVSLEKKNLKTDVRMETYITATVKKDDGLLGEGIGTVCAFSSLMYAKAKCIQLRSEIEVVRE
;
A
#
# COMPACT_ATOMS: atom_id res chain seq x y z
N MET A 1 -32.98 -7.64 2.61
CA MET A 1 -31.65 -8.21 2.34
C MET A 1 -30.67 -7.45 3.21
N ASP A 2 -29.82 -8.16 3.93
CA ASP A 2 -28.82 -7.56 4.82
C ASP A 2 -27.79 -6.75 4.00
N PHE A 3 -27.19 -5.71 4.60
CA PHE A 3 -26.26 -4.81 3.90
C PHE A 3 -25.04 -5.57 3.35
N VAL A 4 -24.46 -6.45 4.17
CA VAL A 4 -23.32 -7.28 3.80
C VAL A 4 -23.71 -8.24 2.68
N GLU A 5 -24.87 -8.89 2.80
CA GLU A 5 -25.40 -9.82 1.80
C GLU A 5 -25.59 -9.14 0.44
N GLN A 6 -26.13 -7.92 0.43
CA GLN A 6 -26.33 -7.12 -0.79
C GLN A 6 -25.01 -6.75 -1.45
N VAL A 7 -24.00 -6.31 -0.68
CA VAL A 7 -22.65 -6.04 -1.20
C VAL A 7 -22.03 -7.31 -1.79
N ARG A 8 -22.06 -8.42 -1.04
CA ARG A 8 -21.48 -9.71 -1.46
C ARG A 8 -22.12 -10.20 -2.76
N LYS A 9 -23.45 -10.17 -2.85
CA LYS A 9 -24.21 -10.53 -4.07
C LYS A 9 -23.83 -9.64 -5.26
N ASN A 10 -23.65 -8.34 -5.03
CA ASN A 10 -23.23 -7.42 -6.11
C ASN A 10 -21.81 -7.66 -6.59
N LEU A 11 -20.96 -8.34 -5.81
CA LEU A 11 -19.57 -8.66 -6.14
C LEU A 11 -19.37 -10.09 -6.66
N GLU A 12 -20.43 -10.92 -6.65
CA GLU A 12 -20.39 -12.29 -7.13
C GLU A 12 -19.88 -12.36 -8.59
N GLY A 13 -18.88 -13.22 -8.83
CA GLY A 13 -18.22 -13.37 -10.13
C GLY A 13 -17.33 -12.19 -10.57
N LYS A 14 -17.14 -11.15 -9.75
CA LYS A 14 -16.36 -9.94 -10.10
C LYS A 14 -14.99 -9.84 -9.42
N LEU A 15 -14.77 -10.65 -8.40
CA LEU A 15 -13.51 -10.73 -7.66
C LEU A 15 -12.64 -11.84 -8.27
N ARG A 16 -11.39 -11.52 -8.59
CA ARG A 16 -10.47 -12.48 -9.19
C ARG A 16 -9.12 -12.42 -8.51
N ILE A 17 -8.46 -13.56 -8.39
CA ILE A 17 -7.14 -13.66 -7.74
C ILE A 17 -6.11 -12.72 -8.38
N GLU A 18 -6.25 -12.41 -9.67
CA GLU A 18 -5.39 -11.49 -10.39
C GLU A 18 -5.51 -10.03 -9.93
N ASP A 19 -6.61 -9.67 -9.27
CA ASP A 19 -6.78 -8.35 -8.66
C ASP A 19 -5.91 -8.21 -7.39
N GLY A 20 -5.66 -9.34 -6.73
CA GLY A 20 -4.98 -9.47 -5.43
C GLY A 20 -5.57 -8.60 -4.33
N ASN A 21 -4.94 -8.60 -3.15
CA ASN A 21 -5.45 -7.95 -1.94
C ASN A 21 -5.83 -6.49 -2.19
N CYS A 22 -4.94 -5.75 -2.85
CA CYS A 22 -5.18 -4.33 -3.13
C CYS A 22 -6.36 -4.11 -4.08
N GLY A 23 -6.42 -4.78 -5.23
CA GLY A 23 -7.52 -4.59 -6.18
C GLY A 23 -8.87 -5.00 -5.57
N THR A 24 -8.89 -6.13 -4.89
CA THR A 24 -10.06 -6.68 -4.20
C THR A 24 -10.63 -5.73 -3.16
N THR A 25 -9.78 -5.20 -2.27
CA THR A 25 -10.17 -4.21 -1.25
C THR A 25 -10.87 -3.01 -1.86
N HIS A 26 -10.35 -2.50 -2.98
CA HIS A 26 -10.95 -1.35 -3.64
C HIS A 26 -12.26 -1.67 -4.34
N LYS A 27 -12.42 -2.86 -4.92
CA LYS A 27 -13.70 -3.29 -5.50
C LYS A 27 -14.78 -3.38 -4.43
N VAL A 28 -14.45 -3.97 -3.30
CA VAL A 28 -15.37 -4.14 -2.17
C VAL A 28 -15.70 -2.80 -1.53
N LEU A 29 -14.69 -1.97 -1.23
CA LEU A 29 -14.91 -0.63 -0.67
C LEU A 29 -15.78 0.24 -1.59
N ARG A 30 -15.60 0.12 -2.91
CA ARG A 30 -16.44 0.83 -3.89
C ARG A 30 -17.90 0.42 -3.77
N GLU A 31 -18.16 -0.88 -3.63
CA GLU A 31 -19.53 -1.38 -3.51
C GLU A 31 -20.16 -1.02 -2.17
N ILE A 32 -19.42 -1.15 -1.06
CA ILE A 32 -19.82 -0.63 0.27
C ILE A 32 -20.22 0.84 0.17
N SER A 33 -19.38 1.67 -0.48
CA SER A 33 -19.62 3.10 -0.59
C SER A 33 -20.82 3.45 -1.47
N ARG A 34 -21.08 2.68 -2.53
CA ARG A 34 -22.27 2.85 -3.37
C ARG A 34 -23.56 2.64 -2.61
N GLN A 35 -23.53 1.78 -1.60
CA GLN A 35 -24.67 1.49 -0.75
C GLN A 35 -24.77 2.44 0.45
N GLY A 36 -23.83 3.39 0.61
CA GLY A 36 -23.82 4.39 1.68
C GLY A 36 -22.93 4.04 2.86
N GLY A 37 -22.22 2.91 2.82
CA GLY A 37 -21.24 2.55 3.85
C GLY A 37 -19.88 3.21 3.65
N LYS A 38 -18.97 3.00 4.60
CA LYS A 38 -17.58 3.51 4.54
C LYS A 38 -16.67 2.71 5.47
N ALA A 39 -15.36 2.88 5.32
CA ALA A 39 -14.39 2.43 6.31
C ALA A 39 -13.95 3.61 7.19
N ILE A 40 -13.84 3.39 8.49
CA ILE A 40 -13.20 4.34 9.43
C ILE A 40 -11.98 3.66 10.01
N VAL A 41 -10.85 4.38 10.07
CA VAL A 41 -9.62 3.84 10.65
C VAL A 41 -8.95 4.82 11.59
N TRP A 42 -8.27 4.24 12.59
CA TRP A 42 -7.51 4.93 13.61
C TRP A 42 -6.11 4.34 13.69
N GLU A 43 -5.11 5.20 13.81
CA GLU A 43 -3.76 4.77 14.17
C GLU A 43 -3.72 4.19 15.59
N ARG A 44 -2.89 3.17 15.79
CA ARG A 44 -2.61 2.52 17.07
C ARG A 44 -1.11 2.31 17.22
N PRO A 45 -0.53 2.23 18.44
CA PRO A 45 0.92 2.04 18.60
C PRO A 45 1.50 0.90 17.77
N ASP A 46 0.78 -0.23 17.72
CA ASP A 46 1.10 -1.45 16.99
C ASP A 46 0.72 -1.42 15.50
N GLY A 47 -0.14 -0.51 15.06
CA GLY A 47 -0.57 -0.48 13.66
C GLY A 47 -1.74 0.45 13.40
N VAL A 48 -2.79 -0.12 12.83
CA VAL A 48 -4.04 0.55 12.48
C VAL A 48 -5.20 -0.36 12.82
N TYR A 49 -6.21 0.22 13.45
CA TYR A 49 -7.51 -0.38 13.66
C TYR A 49 -8.52 0.19 12.66
N SER A 50 -9.43 -0.65 12.16
CA SER A 50 -10.40 -0.34 11.13
C SER A 50 -11.79 -0.88 11.47
N GLN A 51 -12.81 -0.10 11.15
CA GLN A 51 -14.21 -0.52 11.15
C GLN A 51 -14.84 -0.28 9.78
N ILE A 52 -15.73 -1.17 9.36
CA ILE A 52 -16.64 -0.96 8.23
C ILE A 52 -18.00 -0.58 8.79
N LEU A 53 -18.51 0.57 8.36
CA LEU A 53 -19.85 1.02 8.68
C LEU A 53 -20.80 0.74 7.52
N ASP A 54 -22.00 0.27 7.83
CA ASP A 54 -23.12 0.17 6.89
C ASP A 54 -23.72 1.57 6.58
N ASN A 55 -24.80 1.56 5.81
CA ASN A 55 -25.51 2.77 5.40
C ASN A 55 -26.33 3.45 6.52
N LYS A 56 -26.45 2.82 7.69
CA LYS A 56 -27.12 3.33 8.89
C LYS A 56 -26.11 3.74 9.96
N GLY A 57 -24.81 3.54 9.71
CA GLY A 57 -23.74 3.81 10.67
C GLY A 57 -23.49 2.67 11.65
N ASN A 58 -24.07 1.48 11.47
CA ASN A 58 -23.76 0.32 12.29
C ASN A 58 -22.42 -0.28 11.88
N VAL A 59 -21.65 -0.75 12.85
CA VAL A 59 -20.41 -1.51 12.60
C VAL A 59 -20.80 -2.90 12.09
N VAL A 60 -20.27 -3.27 10.92
CA VAL A 60 -20.53 -4.56 10.25
C VAL A 60 -19.26 -5.35 9.96
N GLY A 61 -18.11 -4.84 10.40
CA GLY A 61 -16.82 -5.53 10.28
C GLY A 61 -15.72 -4.73 10.96
N GLU A 62 -14.76 -5.43 11.56
CA GLU A 62 -13.67 -4.85 12.33
C GLU A 62 -12.36 -5.55 11.99
N GLY A 63 -11.25 -4.83 12.03
CA GLY A 63 -9.97 -5.41 11.66
C GLY A 63 -8.76 -4.56 11.97
N GLU A 64 -7.61 -5.23 12.00
CA GLU A 64 -6.33 -4.62 12.32
C GLU A 64 -5.30 -4.89 11.23
N GLY A 65 -4.26 -4.06 11.19
CA GLY A 65 -3.14 -4.31 10.31
C GLY A 65 -2.03 -3.27 10.41
N ILE A 66 -0.90 -3.58 9.78
CA ILE A 66 0.33 -2.76 9.85
C ILE A 66 0.18 -1.36 9.24
N THR A 67 -0.88 -1.09 8.49
CA THR A 67 -1.26 0.23 7.94
C THR A 67 -2.72 0.21 7.45
N TRP A 68 -3.26 1.31 6.92
CA TRP A 68 -4.70 1.42 6.64
C TRP A 68 -5.25 0.38 5.66
N PRO A 69 -4.66 0.17 4.47
CA PRO A 69 -5.24 -0.76 3.50
C PRO A 69 -5.40 -2.23 3.98
N PRO A 70 -4.41 -2.90 4.61
CA PRO A 70 -4.61 -4.25 5.14
C PRO A 70 -5.61 -4.31 6.30
N ALA A 71 -5.66 -3.31 7.18
CA ALA A 71 -6.66 -3.25 8.25
C ALA A 71 -8.09 -3.17 7.69
N ILE A 72 -8.29 -2.36 6.64
CA ILE A 72 -9.57 -2.26 5.93
C ILE A 72 -9.95 -3.59 5.26
N LEU A 73 -9.00 -4.27 4.61
CA LEU A 73 -9.27 -5.57 4.00
C LEU A 73 -9.66 -6.61 5.05
N PHE A 74 -8.94 -6.67 6.17
CA PHE A 74 -9.26 -7.57 7.27
C PHE A 74 -10.68 -7.32 7.80
N ALA A 75 -11.04 -6.04 8.03
CA ALA A 75 -12.38 -5.67 8.46
C ALA A 75 -13.47 -6.08 7.45
N MET A 76 -13.17 -6.08 6.15
CA MET A 76 -14.09 -6.59 5.12
C MET A 76 -14.19 -8.12 5.12
N VAL A 77 -13.08 -8.82 5.43
CA VAL A 77 -13.07 -10.30 5.53
C VAL A 77 -13.90 -10.74 6.73
N GLU A 78 -13.62 -10.20 7.91
CA GLU A 78 -14.36 -10.50 9.14
C GLU A 78 -15.83 -10.08 9.04
N GLY A 79 -16.10 -8.96 8.36
CA GLY A 79 -17.46 -8.49 8.10
C GLY A 79 -18.25 -9.33 7.10
N GLY A 80 -17.68 -10.42 6.53
CA GLY A 80 -18.40 -11.34 5.65
C GLY A 80 -18.70 -10.80 4.25
N PHE A 81 -17.95 -9.79 3.78
CA PHE A 81 -18.18 -9.16 2.47
C PHE A 81 -17.72 -10.02 1.28
N PHE A 82 -17.10 -11.16 1.55
CA PHE A 82 -16.57 -12.09 0.55
C PHE A 82 -17.32 -13.42 0.55
N PRO A 83 -17.41 -14.11 -0.61
CA PRO A 83 -17.67 -15.55 -0.66
C PRO A 83 -16.67 -16.31 0.24
N GLU A 84 -17.10 -17.41 0.85
CA GLU A 84 -16.32 -18.15 1.86
C GLU A 84 -14.97 -18.68 1.32
N ASP A 85 -14.96 -19.14 0.07
CA ASP A 85 -13.77 -19.61 -0.64
C ASP A 85 -12.76 -18.47 -0.85
N ILE A 86 -13.22 -17.28 -1.23
CA ILE A 86 -12.37 -16.10 -1.40
C ILE A 86 -11.91 -15.56 -0.04
N GLY A 87 -12.82 -15.44 0.93
CA GLY A 87 -12.52 -14.93 2.27
C GLY A 87 -11.41 -15.74 2.94
N SER A 88 -11.52 -17.07 2.90
CA SER A 88 -10.50 -17.99 3.45
C SER A 88 -9.12 -17.79 2.83
N GLU A 89 -9.04 -17.55 1.52
CA GLU A 89 -7.77 -17.30 0.83
C GLU A 89 -7.20 -15.91 1.10
N LEU A 90 -8.06 -14.89 1.27
CA LEU A 90 -7.66 -13.54 1.67
C LEU A 90 -7.10 -13.52 3.10
N THR A 91 -7.68 -14.28 4.03
CA THR A 91 -7.12 -14.43 5.38
C THR A 91 -5.70 -15.00 5.35
N LYS A 92 -5.47 -16.03 4.51
CA LYS A 92 -4.14 -16.62 4.33
C LYS A 92 -3.13 -15.68 3.68
N SER A 93 -3.58 -14.68 2.92
CA SER A 93 -2.71 -13.71 2.24
C SER A 93 -2.45 -12.43 3.04
N LEU A 94 -3.03 -12.31 4.24
CA LEU A 94 -2.86 -11.21 5.20
C LEU A 94 -1.88 -11.56 6.34
N GLN A 95 -0.93 -12.47 6.09
CA GLN A 95 0.05 -12.91 7.09
C GLN A 95 0.96 -11.79 7.60
N CYS A 96 1.05 -10.65 6.91
CA CYS A 96 1.74 -9.47 7.44
C CYS A 96 1.20 -8.98 8.80
N ILE A 97 -0.03 -9.34 9.18
CA ILE A 97 -0.59 -9.04 10.50
C ILE A 97 0.16 -9.79 11.62
N ILE A 98 0.70 -10.99 11.33
CA ILE A 98 1.47 -11.78 12.31
C ILE A 98 2.73 -11.03 12.76
N ASP A 99 3.30 -10.21 11.87
CA ASP A 99 4.49 -9.43 12.15
C ASP A 99 4.16 -7.99 12.57
N MET A 100 2.89 -7.68 12.90
CA MET A 100 2.45 -6.31 13.20
C MET A 100 3.21 -5.66 14.37
N GLU A 101 3.30 -6.33 15.52
CA GLU A 101 4.06 -5.83 16.66
C GLU A 101 5.55 -5.63 16.33
N LYS A 102 6.13 -6.53 15.54
CA LYS A 102 7.54 -6.45 15.14
C LYS A 102 7.79 -5.30 14.16
N VAL A 103 6.84 -5.05 13.26
CA VAL A 103 6.87 -3.87 12.37
C VAL A 103 6.71 -2.59 13.19
N ALA A 104 5.84 -2.62 14.20
CA ALA A 104 5.62 -1.49 15.08
C ALA A 104 6.83 -1.13 15.92
N ASP A 105 7.59 -2.13 16.39
CA ASP A 105 8.81 -1.93 17.15
C ASP A 105 9.89 -1.11 16.39
N ILE A 106 9.82 -1.07 15.04
CA ILE A 106 10.75 -0.29 14.21
C ILE A 106 10.34 1.19 14.12
N TYR A 107 9.05 1.48 13.94
CA TYR A 107 8.57 2.86 13.78
C TYR A 107 7.15 3.09 14.31
N GLY A 108 6.28 2.08 14.29
CA GLY A 108 4.96 2.12 14.93
C GLY A 108 3.91 2.94 14.19
N TYR A 109 2.69 2.95 14.75
CA TYR A 109 1.61 3.86 14.37
C TYR A 109 1.18 3.78 12.89
N GLY A 110 1.17 2.58 12.33
CA GLY A 110 0.72 2.36 10.96
C GLY A 110 1.63 2.93 9.87
N ARG A 111 2.85 3.38 10.21
CA ARG A 111 3.76 4.08 9.30
C ARG A 111 4.81 3.13 8.72
N VAL A 112 4.49 2.62 7.54
CA VAL A 112 5.36 1.68 6.82
C VAL A 112 6.26 2.34 5.78
N VAL A 113 5.90 3.51 5.24
CA VAL A 113 6.62 4.11 4.10
C VAL A 113 8.05 4.53 4.47
N THR A 114 8.22 5.20 5.60
CA THR A 114 9.54 5.65 6.08
C THR A 114 10.52 4.49 6.29
N PRO A 115 10.19 3.45 7.10
CA PRO A 115 11.10 2.32 7.29
C PRO A 115 11.35 1.52 6.00
N VAL A 116 10.35 1.42 5.12
CA VAL A 116 10.51 0.78 3.80
C VAL A 116 11.53 1.52 2.93
N ALA A 117 11.50 2.85 2.91
CA ALA A 117 12.47 3.65 2.16
C ALA A 117 13.90 3.46 2.70
N SER A 118 14.09 3.48 4.03
CA SER A 118 15.39 3.21 4.65
C SER A 118 15.87 1.78 4.35
N ALA A 119 14.97 0.80 4.36
CA ALA A 119 15.30 -0.59 4.00
C ALA A 119 15.79 -0.74 2.57
N TYR A 120 15.08 -0.16 1.59
CA TYR A 120 15.54 -0.18 0.19
C TYR A 120 16.91 0.45 0.04
N ASN A 121 17.11 1.65 0.61
CA ASN A 121 18.40 2.33 0.54
C ASN A 121 19.54 1.51 1.14
N GLU A 122 19.29 0.81 2.25
CA GLU A 122 20.33 0.03 2.93
C GLU A 122 20.69 -1.25 2.18
N VAL A 123 19.70 -2.03 1.73
CA VAL A 123 19.94 -3.25 0.94
C VAL A 123 20.80 -2.92 -0.28
N TRP A 124 20.52 -1.78 -0.89
CA TRP A 124 21.20 -1.30 -2.08
C TRP A 124 22.59 -0.74 -1.87
N LYS A 125 22.80 0.06 -0.82
CA LYS A 125 24.15 0.53 -0.45
C LYS A 125 25.11 -0.63 -0.26
N ASN A 126 24.60 -1.79 0.14
CA ASN A 126 25.35 -3.03 0.29
C ASN A 126 25.46 -3.86 -1.00
N GLY A 127 25.04 -3.34 -2.15
CA GLY A 127 25.08 -3.99 -3.46
C GLY A 127 23.98 -5.01 -3.71
N GLY A 128 23.01 -5.13 -2.79
CA GLY A 128 21.86 -6.03 -2.89
C GLY A 128 20.69 -5.44 -3.66
N HIS A 129 19.58 -6.20 -3.72
CA HIS A 129 18.32 -5.76 -4.31
C HIS A 129 17.11 -6.36 -3.59
N VAL A 130 15.92 -5.83 -3.88
CA VAL A 130 14.66 -6.34 -3.33
C VAL A 130 13.81 -6.92 -4.44
N ALA A 131 13.51 -8.21 -4.32
CA ALA A 131 12.63 -8.93 -5.23
C ALA A 131 11.20 -8.98 -4.69
N ILE A 132 10.23 -8.88 -5.59
CA ILE A 132 8.80 -8.98 -5.27
C ILE A 132 8.21 -10.14 -6.06
N ARG A 133 7.62 -11.10 -5.35
CA ARG A 133 7.01 -12.30 -5.91
C ARG A 133 5.51 -12.27 -5.64
N ARG A 134 4.72 -12.74 -6.60
CA ARG A 134 3.28 -12.98 -6.36
C ARG A 134 3.14 -14.24 -5.51
N ASN A 135 2.24 -14.23 -4.54
CA ASN A 135 1.93 -15.41 -3.74
C ASN A 135 0.44 -15.38 -3.34
N SER A 136 -0.35 -16.29 -3.92
CA SER A 136 -1.82 -16.27 -3.80
C SER A 136 -2.42 -14.89 -4.18
N TRP A 137 -3.32 -14.35 -3.36
CA TRP A 137 -3.88 -13.00 -3.49
C TRP A 137 -2.91 -11.89 -3.07
N GLY A 138 -1.84 -12.23 -2.36
CA GLY A 138 -0.86 -11.29 -1.87
C GLY A 138 0.44 -11.29 -2.67
N ILE A 139 1.46 -10.72 -2.05
CA ILE A 139 2.82 -10.70 -2.57
C ILE A 139 3.80 -11.00 -1.44
N GLU A 140 4.96 -11.52 -1.82
CA GLU A 140 6.08 -11.83 -0.95
C GLU A 140 7.25 -10.92 -1.34
N VAL A 141 7.99 -10.45 -0.33
CA VAL A 141 9.15 -9.59 -0.53
C VAL A 141 10.40 -10.25 0.01
N VAL A 142 11.43 -10.29 -0.83
CA VAL A 142 12.72 -10.92 -0.52
C VAL A 142 13.83 -9.89 -0.61
N PHE A 143 14.63 -9.79 0.44
CA PHE A 143 15.88 -9.03 0.43
C PHE A 143 17.00 -9.95 -0.05
N ILE A 144 17.76 -9.48 -1.04
CA ILE A 144 18.82 -10.26 -1.70
C ILE A 144 20.12 -9.46 -1.59
N ASP A 145 21.22 -10.12 -1.22
CA ASP A 145 22.53 -9.49 -1.10
C ASP A 145 23.25 -9.37 -2.46
N LYS A 146 24.48 -8.84 -2.43
CA LYS A 146 25.34 -8.67 -3.62
C LYS A 146 25.84 -9.98 -4.23
N GLU A 147 25.71 -11.10 -3.52
CA GLU A 147 26.09 -12.45 -3.95
C GLU A 147 24.85 -13.23 -4.42
N ASP A 148 23.72 -12.55 -4.64
CA ASP A 148 22.42 -13.10 -5.01
C ASP A 148 21.84 -14.10 -3.98
N LYS A 149 22.24 -13.99 -2.71
CA LYS A 149 21.68 -14.81 -1.61
C LYS A 149 20.52 -14.10 -0.93
N GLU A 150 19.48 -14.87 -0.61
CA GLU A 150 18.33 -14.37 0.15
C GLU A 150 18.74 -14.06 1.60
N ILE A 151 18.67 -12.79 1.98
CA ILE A 151 18.94 -12.29 3.33
C ILE A 151 17.72 -12.51 4.23
N ALA A 152 16.53 -12.22 3.70
CA ALA A 152 15.27 -12.33 4.42
C ALA A 152 14.10 -12.48 3.48
N VAL A 153 13.13 -13.31 3.87
CA VAL A 153 11.88 -13.57 3.15
C VAL A 153 10.70 -13.16 4.03
N GLY A 154 9.94 -12.17 3.57
CA GLY A 154 8.74 -11.67 4.25
C GLY A 154 7.55 -12.63 4.16
N PRO A 155 6.53 -12.45 5.01
CA PRO A 155 5.27 -13.18 4.89
C PRO A 155 4.47 -12.71 3.66
N ILE A 156 3.46 -13.50 3.27
CA ILE A 156 2.49 -13.07 2.25
C ILE A 156 1.77 -11.81 2.76
N SER A 157 1.78 -10.77 1.93
CA SER A 157 1.42 -9.41 2.34
C SER A 157 0.49 -8.72 1.35
N TYR A 158 -0.18 -7.66 1.81
CA TYR A 158 -1.17 -6.89 1.05
C TYR A 158 -0.63 -6.25 -0.26
N CYS A 159 0.56 -5.67 -0.20
CA CYS A 159 1.22 -5.01 -1.33
C CYS A 159 2.74 -4.93 -1.08
N PRO A 160 3.55 -4.56 -2.09
CA PRO A 160 5.01 -4.41 -1.95
C PRO A 160 5.49 -3.65 -0.72
N THR A 161 4.86 -2.51 -0.41
CA THR A 161 5.23 -1.69 0.75
C THR A 161 4.94 -2.42 2.05
N CYS A 162 3.77 -3.06 2.16
CA CYS A 162 3.41 -3.85 3.34
C CYS A 162 4.34 -5.06 3.50
N GLY A 163 4.66 -5.74 2.40
CA GLY A 163 5.57 -6.87 2.39
C GLY A 163 6.98 -6.48 2.78
N THR A 164 7.51 -5.38 2.23
CA THR A 164 8.83 -4.88 2.62
C THR A 164 8.86 -4.55 4.11
N ALA A 165 7.85 -3.86 4.64
CA ALA A 165 7.78 -3.54 6.06
C ALA A 165 7.80 -4.82 6.91
N ALA A 166 7.00 -5.83 6.54
CA ALA A 166 6.97 -7.12 7.22
C ALA A 166 8.23 -7.99 7.03
N THR A 167 9.03 -7.73 5.98
CA THR A 167 10.34 -8.38 5.79
C THR A 167 11.42 -7.79 6.70
N ILE A 168 11.37 -6.50 7.04
CA ILE A 168 12.42 -5.83 7.83
C ILE A 168 12.72 -6.57 9.15
N PRO A 169 11.73 -6.93 10.00
CA PRO A 169 11.99 -7.65 11.24
C PRO A 169 12.73 -8.98 11.08
N ARG A 170 12.67 -9.58 9.88
CA ARG A 170 13.33 -10.86 9.56
C ARG A 170 14.79 -10.68 9.12
N ALA A 171 15.27 -9.44 9.04
CA ALA A 171 16.67 -9.08 8.88
C ALA A 171 17.12 -8.27 10.11
N PRO A 172 17.49 -8.92 11.24
CA PRO A 172 17.66 -8.23 12.54
C PRO A 172 18.67 -7.07 12.53
N ALA A 173 19.79 -7.22 11.82
CA ALA A 173 20.79 -6.16 11.69
C ALA A 173 20.23 -4.93 10.95
N LEU A 174 19.43 -5.15 9.91
CA LEU A 174 18.76 -4.09 9.16
C LEU A 174 17.67 -3.43 10.02
N ALA A 175 16.85 -4.23 10.72
CA ALA A 175 15.81 -3.74 11.61
C ALA A 175 16.38 -2.84 12.71
N ALA A 176 17.44 -3.28 13.40
CA ALA A 176 18.10 -2.50 14.44
C ALA A 176 18.65 -1.17 13.90
N LYS A 177 19.28 -1.20 12.71
CA LYS A 177 19.81 0.01 12.07
C LYS A 177 18.70 1.02 11.75
N ILE A 178 17.60 0.56 11.14
CA ILE A 178 16.48 1.43 10.77
C ILE A 178 15.79 1.97 12.03
N LYS A 179 15.59 1.14 13.05
CA LYS A 179 15.01 1.56 14.32
C LYS A 179 15.80 2.71 14.95
N GLU A 180 17.12 2.61 14.97
CA GLU A 180 17.99 3.66 15.48
C GLU A 180 17.94 4.93 14.62
N GLU A 181 17.94 4.79 13.29
CA GLU A 181 17.81 5.93 12.35
C GLU A 181 16.50 6.72 12.56
N LEU A 182 15.43 6.03 12.96
CA LEU A 182 14.07 6.57 13.05
C LEU A 182 13.63 6.97 14.47
N LYS A 183 14.38 6.62 15.52
CA LYS A 183 13.99 6.76 16.93
C LYS A 183 13.43 8.13 17.32
N ASP A 184 14.05 9.21 16.82
CA ASP A 184 13.66 10.60 17.14
C ASP A 184 12.98 11.29 15.95
N LYS A 185 12.65 10.56 14.89
CA LYS A 185 11.95 11.12 13.72
C LYS A 185 10.47 11.27 14.03
N ARG A 186 9.90 12.41 13.61
CA ARG A 186 8.47 12.69 13.77
C ARG A 186 7.62 11.62 13.07
N ASN A 187 6.78 10.94 13.84
CA ASN A 187 5.82 9.97 13.35
C ASN A 187 4.42 10.59 13.27
N THR A 188 3.94 10.88 12.06
CA THR A 188 2.60 11.46 11.85
C THR A 188 1.46 10.51 12.23
N GLY A 189 1.73 9.21 12.43
CA GLY A 189 0.75 8.27 12.96
C GLY A 189 0.59 8.41 14.46
N LYS A 190 1.70 8.63 15.17
CA LYS A 190 1.71 8.97 16.59
C LYS A 190 0.94 10.27 16.84
N ASP A 191 1.22 11.31 16.06
CA ASP A 191 0.50 12.59 16.14
C ASP A 191 -1.03 12.41 16.02
N LYS A 192 -1.49 11.51 15.14
CA LYS A 192 -2.91 11.23 14.91
C LYS A 192 -3.53 10.39 16.03
N TYR A 193 -2.79 9.40 16.53
CA TYR A 193 -3.20 8.60 17.68
C TYR A 193 -3.39 9.45 18.93
N GLU A 194 -2.41 10.30 19.27
CA GLU A 194 -2.46 11.18 20.45
C GLU A 194 -3.56 12.24 20.38
N ARG A 195 -4.01 12.56 19.16
CA ARG A 195 -5.09 13.51 18.88
C ARG A 195 -6.43 12.83 18.58
N GLU A 196 -6.52 11.52 18.73
CA GLU A 196 -7.72 10.70 18.51
C GLU A 196 -8.37 10.94 17.13
N MET A 197 -7.53 11.13 16.11
CA MET A 197 -8.01 11.39 14.76
C MET A 197 -8.54 10.13 14.08
N GLU A 198 -9.53 10.34 13.23
CA GLU A 198 -10.13 9.29 12.42
C GLU A 198 -9.93 9.58 10.94
N ASN A 199 -9.69 8.53 10.15
CA ASN A 199 -9.67 8.62 8.70
C ASN A 199 -10.87 7.87 8.13
N HIS A 200 -11.72 8.59 7.40
CA HIS A 200 -12.92 8.04 6.78
C HIS A 200 -12.61 7.79 5.31
N PHE A 201 -12.57 6.50 4.92
CA PHE A 201 -12.32 6.05 3.56
C PHE A 201 -13.61 5.59 2.88
N PHE A 202 -13.90 6.16 1.71
CA PHE A 202 -15.06 5.80 0.90
C PHE A 202 -14.83 6.12 -0.58
N PHE A 203 -15.63 5.59 -1.48
CA PHE A 203 -15.59 5.93 -2.90
C PHE A 203 -16.57 7.06 -3.24
N LYS A 204 -16.11 8.01 -4.05
CA LYS A 204 -16.95 9.02 -4.72
C LYS A 204 -16.39 9.27 -6.12
N ASN A 205 -17.26 9.25 -7.14
CA ASN A 205 -16.89 9.45 -8.55
C ASN A 205 -15.70 8.56 -8.99
N ASP A 206 -15.79 7.25 -8.68
CA ASP A 206 -14.79 6.22 -8.97
C ASP A 206 -13.38 6.47 -8.40
N LYS A 207 -13.26 7.34 -7.40
CA LYS A 207 -12.03 7.60 -6.65
C LYS A 207 -12.20 7.31 -5.18
N VAL A 208 -11.12 6.88 -4.53
CA VAL A 208 -11.07 6.78 -3.07
C VAL A 208 -10.98 8.19 -2.50
N CYS A 209 -11.92 8.54 -1.64
CA CYS A 209 -11.89 9.72 -0.79
C CYS A 209 -11.36 9.31 0.58
N CYS A 210 -10.50 10.15 1.14
CA CYS A 210 -10.14 10.15 2.54
C CYS A 210 -10.58 11.50 3.13
N GLU A 211 -11.23 11.44 4.28
CA GLU A 211 -11.53 12.58 5.14
C GLU A 211 -10.89 12.34 6.50
N ILE A 212 -10.17 13.33 7.04
CA ILE A 212 -9.55 13.28 8.36
C ILE A 212 -10.41 14.12 9.31
N HIS A 213 -10.87 13.48 10.37
CA HIS A 213 -11.73 14.08 11.39
C HIS A 213 -11.01 14.13 12.73
N GLU A 214 -11.22 15.22 13.47
CA GLU A 214 -10.79 15.40 14.86
C GLU A 214 -11.97 16.04 15.62
N ASN A 215 -12.45 15.41 16.69
CA ASN A 215 -13.60 15.91 17.47
C ASN A 215 -14.83 16.26 16.61
N GLY A 216 -15.12 15.45 15.59
CA GLY A 216 -16.21 15.66 14.64
C GLY A 216 -15.99 16.77 13.61
N GLN A 217 -14.83 17.44 13.61
CA GLN A 217 -14.46 18.46 12.64
C GLN A 217 -13.62 17.88 11.50
N LEU A 218 -13.99 18.20 10.26
CA LEU A 218 -13.21 17.84 9.08
C LEU A 218 -11.97 18.73 8.97
N LEU A 219 -10.78 18.15 9.16
CA LEU A 219 -9.50 18.87 9.05
C LEU A 219 -8.92 18.82 7.64
N GLY A 220 -9.08 17.70 6.94
CA GLY A 220 -8.47 17.49 5.63
C GLY A 220 -9.22 16.48 4.79
N ARG A 221 -9.22 16.70 3.47
CA ARG A 221 -9.93 15.83 2.52
C ARG A 221 -9.16 15.68 1.22
N ALA A 222 -9.10 14.47 0.69
CA ALA A 222 -8.55 14.23 -0.64
C ALA A 222 -9.23 13.07 -1.38
N SER A 223 -9.30 13.17 -2.70
CA SER A 223 -9.82 12.10 -3.58
C SER A 223 -8.75 11.64 -4.56
N ARG A 224 -8.32 10.37 -4.50
CA ARG A 224 -7.20 9.80 -5.28
C ARG A 224 -7.51 8.38 -5.77
N CYS A 225 -6.56 7.78 -6.49
CA CYS A 225 -6.72 6.48 -7.14
C CYS A 225 -6.61 5.28 -6.18
N CYS A 226 -6.02 5.45 -4.99
CA CYS A 226 -5.91 4.40 -3.99
C CYS A 226 -5.99 4.94 -2.56
N ILE A 227 -6.26 4.04 -1.60
CA ILE A 227 -6.41 4.32 -0.16
C ILE A 227 -5.19 5.07 0.40
N ALA A 228 -3.98 4.50 0.28
CA ALA A 228 -2.78 5.11 0.84
C ALA A 228 -2.53 6.53 0.31
N TYR A 229 -2.73 6.74 -1.01
CA TYR A 229 -2.50 8.04 -1.60
C TYR A 229 -3.59 9.07 -1.23
N ALA A 230 -4.85 8.64 -1.12
CA ALA A 230 -5.91 9.50 -0.60
C ALA A 230 -5.62 9.92 0.85
N GLY A 231 -5.19 8.98 1.70
CA GLY A 231 -4.84 9.22 3.09
C GLY A 231 -3.73 10.24 3.25
N VAL A 232 -2.57 10.02 2.62
CA VAL A 232 -1.42 10.93 2.75
C VAL A 232 -1.71 12.34 2.23
N VAL A 233 -2.47 12.48 1.14
CA VAL A 233 -2.83 13.83 0.66
C VAL A 233 -3.82 14.51 1.59
N ALA A 234 -4.76 13.76 2.19
CA ALA A 234 -5.64 14.31 3.21
C ALA A 234 -4.84 14.79 4.43
N GLU A 235 -3.76 14.09 4.81
CA GLU A 235 -2.84 14.51 5.89
C GLU A 235 -2.12 15.81 5.55
N VAL A 236 -1.70 15.99 4.29
CA VAL A 236 -1.13 17.27 3.83
C VAL A 236 -2.15 18.40 3.93
N HIS A 237 -3.39 18.16 3.49
CA HIS A 237 -4.45 19.17 3.57
C HIS A 237 -4.86 19.48 5.02
N ALA A 238 -4.76 18.51 5.93
CA ALA A 238 -5.01 18.69 7.36
C ALA A 238 -3.82 19.37 8.09
N GLY A 239 -2.73 19.71 7.40
CA GLY A 239 -1.54 20.30 8.02
C GLY A 239 -0.73 19.33 8.89
N ILE A 240 -0.99 18.02 8.80
CA ILE A 240 -0.33 16.98 9.58
C ILE A 240 1.01 16.62 8.94
N ALA A 241 1.01 16.37 7.63
CA ALA A 241 2.22 16.04 6.88
C ALA A 241 3.02 17.30 6.52
N GLY A 242 4.34 17.25 6.69
CA GLY A 242 5.22 18.39 6.41
C GLY A 242 5.25 18.80 4.91
N PRO A 243 5.61 20.06 4.60
CA PRO A 243 5.54 20.64 3.25
C PRO A 243 6.40 19.87 2.22
N LYS A 244 7.54 19.31 2.65
CA LYS A 244 8.41 18.46 1.83
C LYS A 244 7.68 17.23 1.28
N TRP A 245 6.89 16.55 2.12
CA TRP A 245 6.13 15.36 1.70
C TRP A 245 4.98 15.74 0.77
N GLY A 246 4.30 16.86 1.04
CA GLY A 246 3.28 17.41 0.13
C GLY A 246 3.83 17.69 -1.26
N ALA A 247 5.03 18.26 -1.37
CA ALA A 247 5.71 18.49 -2.64
C ALA A 247 6.07 17.18 -3.36
N LEU A 248 6.68 16.22 -2.65
CA LEU A 248 7.07 14.92 -3.22
C LEU A 248 5.87 14.13 -3.76
N PHE A 249 4.76 14.10 -3.02
CA PHE A 249 3.53 13.42 -3.46
C PHE A 249 2.84 14.14 -4.63
N LYS A 250 2.93 15.47 -4.69
CA LYS A 250 2.43 16.26 -5.83
C LYS A 250 3.19 15.90 -7.10
N GLU A 251 4.51 15.77 -7.04
CA GLU A 251 5.33 15.34 -8.18
C GLU A 251 5.07 13.88 -8.57
N TYR A 252 5.03 12.97 -7.59
CA TYR A 252 4.65 11.56 -7.79
C TYR A 252 3.29 11.41 -8.51
N CYS A 253 2.33 12.27 -8.19
CA CYS A 253 1.02 12.29 -8.84
C CYS A 253 1.04 12.81 -10.27
N LYS A 254 1.90 13.77 -10.61
CA LYS A 254 2.03 14.29 -11.97
C LYS A 254 2.54 13.21 -12.91
N ILE A 255 3.47 12.39 -12.43
CA ILE A 255 4.09 11.31 -13.21
C ILE A 255 3.37 9.97 -13.02
N CYS A 256 2.30 9.94 -12.21
CA CYS A 256 1.56 8.72 -11.90
C CYS A 256 1.01 8.10 -13.19
N PRO A 257 1.48 6.91 -13.57
CA PRO A 257 1.14 6.32 -14.85
C PRO A 257 -0.33 5.88 -14.92
N THR A 258 -0.96 5.58 -13.78
CA THR A 258 -2.41 5.34 -13.72
C THR A 258 -3.21 6.60 -14.09
N LYS A 259 -2.75 7.78 -13.66
CA LYS A 259 -3.38 9.08 -14.02
C LYS A 259 -3.19 9.40 -15.50
N LEU A 260 -2.04 9.06 -16.07
CA LEU A 260 -1.66 9.41 -17.44
C LEU A 260 -2.21 8.44 -18.49
N CYS A 261 -2.37 7.16 -18.15
CA CYS A 261 -2.60 6.11 -19.15
C CYS A 261 -3.96 5.41 -19.04
N ARG A 262 -4.63 5.39 -17.88
CA ARG A 262 -5.92 4.68 -17.70
C ARG A 262 -6.86 5.39 -16.72
N LYS A 263 -7.60 6.40 -17.20
CA LYS A 263 -8.69 7.04 -16.46
C LYS A 263 -9.70 5.97 -15.97
N GLY A 264 -9.92 5.88 -14.66
CA GLY A 264 -11.04 5.12 -14.07
C GLY A 264 -10.75 3.69 -13.58
N LYS A 265 -9.54 3.14 -13.79
CA LYS A 265 -9.16 1.81 -13.26
C LYS A 265 -8.32 1.90 -11.98
N ASN A 266 -8.42 0.90 -11.10
CA ASN A 266 -7.72 0.86 -9.82
C ASN A 266 -6.24 0.48 -9.98
N THR A 267 -5.33 1.24 -9.36
CA THR A 267 -3.87 1.05 -9.44
C THR A 267 -3.38 -0.30 -8.89
N GLY A 268 -4.03 -0.84 -7.85
CA GLY A 268 -3.66 -2.12 -7.23
C GLY A 268 -4.03 -3.34 -8.07
N GLU A 269 -5.23 -3.33 -8.67
CA GLU A 269 -5.67 -4.37 -9.61
C GLU A 269 -4.74 -4.46 -10.82
N GLU A 270 -4.37 -3.31 -11.41
CA GLU A 270 -3.44 -3.29 -12.55
C GLU A 270 -2.04 -3.78 -12.15
N ALA A 271 -1.59 -3.50 -10.92
CA ALA A 271 -0.33 -4.01 -10.35
C ALA A 271 -0.23 -5.54 -10.41
N ASN A 272 -1.25 -6.21 -9.87
CA ASN A 272 -1.25 -7.65 -9.74
C ASN A 272 -1.47 -8.36 -11.09
N ASN A 273 -2.28 -7.78 -11.98
CA ASN A 273 -2.43 -8.27 -13.35
C ASN A 273 -1.11 -8.22 -14.15
N LEU A 274 -0.28 -7.19 -13.94
CA LEU A 274 1.06 -7.14 -14.53
C LEU A 274 1.95 -8.25 -13.95
N LEU A 275 1.99 -8.41 -12.62
CA LEU A 275 2.80 -9.45 -11.99
C LEU A 275 2.46 -10.84 -12.55
N VAL A 276 1.18 -11.15 -12.72
CA VAL A 276 0.71 -12.40 -13.39
C VAL A 276 1.23 -12.49 -14.83
N SER A 277 1.15 -11.38 -15.58
CA SER A 277 1.58 -11.34 -16.98
C SER A 277 3.09 -11.47 -17.14
N LEU A 278 3.87 -10.99 -16.16
CA LEU A 278 5.33 -11.11 -16.11
C LEU A 278 5.75 -12.51 -15.68
N GLU A 279 5.12 -13.06 -14.65
CA GLU A 279 5.33 -14.43 -14.16
C GLU A 279 5.06 -15.46 -15.27
N LYS A 280 3.94 -15.35 -16.00
CA LYS A 280 3.62 -16.20 -17.16
C LYS A 280 4.67 -16.15 -18.29
N LYS A 281 5.56 -15.14 -18.27
CA LYS A 281 6.63 -14.94 -19.26
C LYS A 281 8.02 -15.21 -18.70
N ASN A 282 8.14 -15.77 -17.49
CA ASN A 282 9.40 -15.94 -16.76
C ASN A 282 10.19 -14.63 -16.60
N LEU A 283 9.49 -13.52 -16.34
CA LEU A 283 10.10 -12.20 -16.15
C LEU A 283 10.13 -11.84 -14.66
N LYS A 284 11.29 -11.37 -14.17
CA LYS A 284 11.50 -10.96 -12.77
C LYS A 284 11.34 -9.44 -12.60
N THR A 285 10.88 -8.98 -11.44
CA THR A 285 10.76 -7.55 -11.11
C THR A 285 11.60 -7.21 -9.87
N ASP A 286 12.51 -6.25 -10.02
CA ASP A 286 13.33 -5.72 -8.92
C ASP A 286 12.92 -4.28 -8.61
N VAL A 287 13.11 -3.85 -7.36
CA VAL A 287 12.84 -2.48 -6.94
C VAL A 287 14.11 -1.73 -6.48
N ARG A 288 14.07 -0.46 -6.87
CA ARG A 288 15.02 0.55 -7.34
C ARG A 288 15.18 1.94 -6.66
N MET A 289 15.48 2.21 -5.38
CA MET A 289 15.49 3.61 -4.87
C MET A 289 16.79 4.46 -5.04
N GLU A 290 16.89 5.27 -6.10
CA GLU A 290 17.94 6.32 -6.24
C GLU A 290 17.44 7.71 -5.81
N THR A 291 16.79 8.45 -6.71
CA THR A 291 16.05 9.69 -6.38
C THR A 291 14.56 9.39 -6.15
N TYR A 292 14.06 8.33 -6.77
CA TYR A 292 12.70 7.81 -6.63
C TYR A 292 12.77 6.28 -6.54
N ILE A 293 11.72 5.65 -6.02
CA ILE A 293 11.55 4.20 -6.15
C ILE A 293 11.43 3.89 -7.65
N THR A 294 12.30 3.07 -8.19
CA THR A 294 12.27 2.58 -9.57
C THR A 294 11.92 1.09 -9.56
N ALA A 295 11.24 0.58 -10.58
CA ALA A 295 11.02 -0.85 -10.74
C ALA A 295 11.62 -1.26 -12.09
N THR A 296 12.37 -2.36 -12.10
CA THR A 296 13.01 -2.90 -13.30
C THR A 296 12.51 -4.31 -13.58
N VAL A 297 12.17 -4.60 -14.83
CA VAL A 297 11.83 -5.95 -15.31
C VAL A 297 12.99 -6.54 -16.06
N LYS A 298 13.34 -7.78 -15.74
CA LYS A 298 14.48 -8.49 -16.32
C LYS A 298 14.08 -9.85 -16.90
N LYS A 299 14.84 -10.30 -17.89
CA LYS A 299 14.84 -11.67 -18.44
C LYS A 299 16.28 -12.10 -18.66
N ASP A 300 16.66 -13.27 -18.13
CA ASP A 300 17.99 -13.87 -18.33
C ASP A 300 19.12 -12.83 -18.18
N ASP A 301 19.09 -12.09 -17.06
CA ASP A 301 19.98 -10.97 -16.67
C ASP A 301 19.94 -9.69 -17.53
N GLY A 302 19.18 -9.68 -18.63
CA GLY A 302 18.92 -8.50 -19.45
C GLY A 302 17.78 -7.62 -18.92
N LEU A 303 18.01 -6.30 -18.85
CA LEU A 303 16.97 -5.30 -18.55
C LEU A 303 15.98 -5.20 -19.72
N LEU A 304 14.71 -5.53 -19.48
CA LEU A 304 13.62 -5.39 -20.46
C LEU A 304 12.84 -4.09 -20.33
N GLY A 305 12.83 -3.48 -19.14
CA GLY A 305 12.12 -2.22 -18.91
C GLY A 305 12.35 -1.67 -17.51
N GLU A 306 12.21 -0.36 -17.37
CA GLU A 306 12.41 0.40 -16.14
C GLU A 306 11.32 1.46 -16.01
N GLY A 307 10.88 1.76 -14.78
CA GLY A 307 9.89 2.81 -14.53
C GLY A 307 9.86 3.31 -13.10
N ILE A 308 9.37 4.54 -12.91
CA ILE A 308 9.35 5.22 -11.61
C ILE A 308 8.06 4.91 -10.85
N GLY A 309 8.21 4.44 -9.62
CA GLY A 309 7.21 4.20 -8.59
C GLY A 309 7.28 2.78 -8.01
N THR A 310 6.42 2.47 -7.03
CA THR A 310 6.24 1.09 -6.56
C THR A 310 5.71 0.21 -7.70
N VAL A 311 5.75 -1.13 -7.58
CA VAL A 311 5.21 -2.07 -8.61
C VAL A 311 3.79 -1.71 -9.07
N CYS A 312 2.98 -1.12 -8.19
CA CYS A 312 1.64 -0.62 -8.51
C CYS A 312 1.59 0.58 -9.47
N ALA A 313 2.59 1.47 -9.46
CA ALA A 313 2.73 2.53 -10.46
C ALA A 313 3.36 2.01 -11.75
N PHE A 314 4.31 1.07 -11.62
CA PHE A 314 5.00 0.43 -12.74
C PHE A 314 4.06 -0.37 -13.66
N SER A 315 3.03 -1.03 -13.13
CA SER A 315 2.02 -1.71 -13.94
C SER A 315 1.30 -0.81 -14.93
N SER A 316 1.01 0.41 -14.52
CA SER A 316 0.37 1.39 -15.39
C SER A 316 1.33 1.92 -16.49
N LEU A 317 2.66 1.81 -16.32
CA LEU A 317 3.67 2.18 -17.34
C LEU A 317 3.82 1.12 -18.43
N MET A 318 3.88 -0.15 -18.03
CA MET A 318 4.07 -1.27 -18.96
C MET A 318 2.89 -1.41 -19.94
N TYR A 319 1.66 -1.15 -19.49
CA TYR A 319 0.49 -1.13 -20.37
C TYR A 319 0.44 0.09 -21.32
N ALA A 320 1.23 1.13 -21.07
CA ALA A 320 1.26 2.36 -21.86
C ALA A 320 2.29 2.36 -23.01
N LYS A 321 3.04 1.25 -23.21
CA LYS A 321 4.22 1.20 -24.10
C LYS A 321 5.25 2.32 -23.82
N ALA A 322 5.32 2.84 -22.60
CA ALA A 322 6.30 3.86 -22.25
C ALA A 322 7.68 3.20 -22.07
N LYS A 323 8.61 3.47 -22.99
CA LYS A 323 10.00 2.95 -22.90
C LYS A 323 10.88 3.73 -21.91
N CYS A 324 10.47 4.95 -21.54
CA CYS A 324 11.12 5.78 -20.53
C CYS A 324 10.17 6.95 -20.20
N ILE A 325 9.93 7.26 -18.92
CA ILE A 325 9.36 8.56 -18.51
C ILE A 325 10.51 9.36 -17.91
N GLN A 326 11.09 10.25 -18.72
CA GLN A 326 12.09 11.23 -18.25
C GLN A 326 11.38 12.40 -17.56
N LEU A 327 11.87 12.76 -16.37
CA LEU A 327 11.44 13.93 -15.63
C LEU A 327 11.96 15.21 -16.30
N ARG A 328 11.14 16.27 -16.34
CA ARG A 328 11.64 17.64 -16.47
C ARG A 328 11.68 18.28 -15.08
N SER A 329 12.76 19.02 -14.82
CA SER A 329 13.13 19.81 -13.64
C SER A 329 13.79 19.07 -12.46
N GLU A 330 15.12 19.08 -12.49
CA GLU A 330 15.95 19.81 -11.50
C GLU A 330 15.33 19.96 -10.11
N ILE A 331 15.53 18.96 -9.26
CA ILE A 331 15.58 19.18 -7.81
C ILE A 331 16.99 18.79 -7.40
N GLU A 332 17.88 19.76 -7.34
CA GLU A 332 19.16 19.61 -6.65
C GLU A 332 18.87 19.25 -5.20
N VAL A 333 19.20 18.03 -4.82
CA VAL A 333 19.30 17.65 -3.41
C VAL A 333 20.68 18.12 -2.96
N VAL A 334 20.76 19.37 -2.50
CA VAL A 334 21.93 19.86 -1.79
C VAL A 334 22.09 19.01 -0.52
N ARG A 335 23.19 18.25 -0.47
CA ARG A 335 23.65 17.55 0.72
C ARG A 335 24.47 18.55 1.54
N GLU A 336 24.09 18.77 2.79
CA GLU A 336 25.05 19.21 3.81
C GLU A 336 25.67 17.98 4.47
#